data_AF-A0A7C4P2T9-F1
#
_entry.id   AF-A0A7C4P2T9-F1
#
_cell.length_a   1.000
_cell.length_b   1.000
_cell.length_c   1.000
_cell.angle_alpha   90.00
_cell.angle_beta   90.00
_cell.angle_gamma   90.00
#
_symmetry.space_group_name_H-M   'P 1'
#
loop_
_entity.id
_entity.type
_entity.pdbx_description
1 polymer ?
#
loop_
_entity_poly.entity_id
_entity_poly.type
_entity_poly.pdbx_seq_one_letter_code
_entity_poly.pdbx_strand_id
1 'polypeptide(L)'
;MDLKIYLPPSLNYLQDYTKDKKKLAQEFESIFIKELLKEGFRSLTKGKGFQQQIYYDLFLENLSRHLAQSGGIGIAQFILGNLNDKP
;
A
#
# COMPACT_ATOMS: atom_id res chain seq x y z
N MET A 1 38.87 2.31 1.13
CA MET A 1 37.69 2.00 0.29
C MET A 1 36.84 1.01 1.07
N ASP A 2 35.75 1.47 1.69
CA ASP A 2 34.86 0.62 2.47
C ASP A 2 34.07 -0.33 1.57
N LEU A 3 34.43 -1.60 1.60
CA LEU A 3 33.65 -2.68 1.00
C LEU A 3 32.38 -2.86 1.84
N LYS A 4 31.29 -2.20 1.43
CA LYS A 4 29.95 -2.50 1.94
C LYS A 4 29.59 -3.91 1.48
N ILE A 5 29.77 -4.88 2.38
CA ILE A 5 29.39 -6.28 2.17
C ILE A 5 27.86 -6.32 2.12
N TYR A 6 27.29 -6.54 0.93
CA TYR A 6 25.88 -6.86 0.79
C TYR A 6 25.69 -8.31 1.22
N LEU A 7 25.23 -8.50 2.46
CA LEU A 7 24.76 -9.81 2.91
C LEU A 7 23.52 -10.17 2.06
N PRO A 8 23.48 -11.37 1.44
CA PRO A 8 22.26 -11.81 0.78
C PRO A 8 21.13 -11.88 1.82
N PRO A 9 19.92 -11.42 1.48
CA PRO A 9 18.82 -11.43 2.43
C PRO A 9 18.55 -12.87 2.88
N SER A 10 18.44 -13.08 4.18
CA SER A 10 18.23 -14.41 4.79
C SER A 10 16.92 -15.02 4.31
N LEU A 11 16.92 -16.25 3.80
CA LEU A 11 15.79 -16.98 3.17
C LEU A 11 14.40 -16.78 3.84
N ASN A 12 14.36 -16.46 5.13
CA ASN A 12 13.17 -16.13 5.92
C ASN A 12 12.49 -14.77 5.61
N TYR A 13 13.00 -13.93 4.71
CA TYR A 13 12.40 -12.62 4.41
C TYR A 13 10.93 -12.71 3.97
N LEU A 14 10.53 -13.75 3.24
CA LEU A 14 9.13 -13.97 2.84
C LEU A 14 8.24 -14.46 3.99
N GLN A 15 8.81 -15.22 4.94
CA GLN A 15 8.07 -15.75 6.09
C GLN A 15 7.75 -14.65 7.11
N ASP A 16 8.62 -13.65 7.26
CA ASP A 16 8.35 -12.54 8.17
C ASP A 16 7.34 -11.54 7.59
N TYR A 17 7.29 -11.36 6.26
CA TYR A 17 6.35 -10.46 5.59
C TYR A 17 4.89 -10.95 5.65
N THR A 18 4.68 -12.26 5.77
CA THR A 18 3.35 -12.89 5.78
C THR A 18 2.75 -13.10 7.18
N LYS A 19 3.49 -12.79 8.25
CA LYS A 19 3.03 -13.01 9.63
C LYS A 19 1.91 -12.07 10.06
N ASP A 20 1.90 -10.82 9.58
CA ASP A 20 0.88 -9.84 9.93
C ASP A 20 -0.17 -9.70 8.83
N LYS A 21 -1.13 -10.63 8.84
CA LYS A 21 -2.27 -10.65 7.90
C LYS A 21 -3.06 -9.33 7.94
N LYS A 22 -3.14 -8.70 9.11
CA LYS A 22 -3.85 -7.42 9.29
C LYS A 22 -3.14 -6.31 8.53
N LYS A 23 -1.83 -6.20 8.71
CA LYS A 23 -1.01 -5.21 7.99
C LYS A 23 -1.07 -5.43 6.48
N LEU A 24 -1.01 -6.68 6.02
CA LEU A 24 -1.12 -7.02 4.60
C LEU A 24 -2.49 -6.62 4.01
N ALA A 25 -3.58 -6.90 4.74
CA ALA A 25 -4.92 -6.52 4.33
C ALA A 25 -5.10 -4.98 4.27
N GLN A 26 -4.53 -4.25 5.23
CA GLN A 26 -4.52 -2.78 5.23
C GLN A 26 -3.67 -2.21 4.09
N GLU A 27 -2.52 -2.83 3.77
CA GLU A 27 -1.68 -2.41 2.65
C GLU A 27 -2.40 -2.62 1.31
N PHE A 28 -3.09 -3.75 1.16
CA PHE A 28 -3.93 -4.01 0.01
C PHE A 28 -5.04 -2.95 -0.14
N GLU A 29 -5.77 -2.65 0.94
CA GLU A 29 -6.81 -1.63 0.93
C GLU A 29 -6.24 -0.24 0.56
N SER A 30 -5.05 0.11 1.06
CA SER A 30 -4.38 1.35 0.69
C SER A 30 -4.08 1.42 -0.82
N ILE A 31 -3.58 0.34 -1.42
CA ILE A 31 -3.30 0.30 -2.87
C ILE A 31 -4.60 0.45 -3.65
N PHE A 32 -5.65 -0.27 -3.25
CA PHE A 32 -6.95 -0.19 -3.90
C PHE A 32 -7.55 1.22 -3.84
N ILE A 33 -7.55 1.85 -2.67
CA ILE A 33 -8.02 3.23 -2.49
C ILE A 33 -7.19 4.20 -3.36
N LYS A 34 -5.87 4.02 -3.42
CA LYS A 34 -4.99 4.85 -4.27
C LYS A 34 -5.41 4.79 -5.73
N GLU A 35 -5.68 3.60 -6.27
CA GLU A 35 -6.09 3.45 -7.67
C GLU A 35 -7.48 4.03 -7.94
N LEU A 36 -8.43 3.87 -7.01
CA LEU A 36 -9.74 4.53 -7.11
C LEU A 36 -9.60 6.06 -7.12
N LEU A 37 -8.79 6.60 -6.22
CA LEU A 37 -8.53 8.04 -6.16
C LEU A 37 -7.80 8.53 -7.42
N LYS A 38 -6.83 7.77 -7.94
CA LYS A 38 -6.15 8.11 -9.19
C LYS A 38 -7.13 8.24 -10.35
N GLU A 39 -8.07 7.32 -10.49
CA GLU A 39 -9.09 7.42 -11.55
C GLU A 39 -10.03 8.61 -11.32
N GLY A 40 -10.46 8.84 -10.07
CA GLY A 40 -11.30 9.99 -9.72
C GLY A 40 -10.62 11.35 -9.94
N PHE A 41 -9.32 11.45 -9.67
CA PHE A 41 -8.51 12.66 -9.85
C PHE A 41 -7.86 12.77 -11.23
N ARG A 42 -8.09 11.82 -12.12
CA ARG A 42 -7.47 11.77 -13.45
C ARG A 42 -7.75 13.02 -14.29
N SER A 43 -8.95 13.59 -14.16
CA SER A 43 -9.33 14.84 -14.83
C SER A 43 -8.53 16.05 -14.33
N LEU A 44 -8.14 16.05 -13.04
CA LEU A 44 -7.36 17.11 -12.41
C LEU A 44 -5.86 16.98 -12.70
N THR A 45 -5.35 15.77 -12.94
CA THR A 45 -3.95 15.54 -13.27
C THR A 45 -3.67 15.63 -14.78
N LYS A 46 -4.70 15.51 -15.62
CA LYS A 46 -4.59 15.61 -17.08
C LYS A 46 -4.11 17.01 -17.49
N GLY A 47 -2.99 17.05 -18.23
CA GLY A 47 -2.39 18.29 -18.74
C GLY A 47 -1.46 19.03 -17.76
N LYS A 48 -1.27 18.51 -16.53
CA LYS A 48 -0.30 19.09 -15.59
C LYS A 48 1.13 18.61 -15.90
N GLY A 49 2.12 19.46 -15.61
CA GLY A 49 3.53 19.14 -15.76
C GLY A 49 3.99 18.00 -14.83
N PHE A 50 5.12 17.37 -15.18
CA PHE A 50 5.67 16.19 -14.51
C PHE A 50 5.82 16.36 -12.98
N GLN A 51 6.32 17.52 -12.53
CA GLN A 51 6.47 17.81 -11.10
C GLN A 51 5.13 17.79 -10.36
N GLN A 52 4.08 18.32 -10.99
CA GLN A 52 2.75 18.30 -10.38
C GLN A 52 2.19 16.88 -10.32
N GLN A 53 2.41 16.07 -11.35
CA GLN A 53 1.98 14.67 -11.36
C GLN A 53 2.61 13.88 -10.21
N ILE A 54 3.92 14.05 -10.00
CA ILE A 54 4.64 13.47 -8.86
C ILE A 54 4.03 13.93 -7.53
N TYR A 55 3.76 15.23 -7.37
CA TYR A 55 3.16 15.75 -6.16
C TYR A 55 1.79 15.12 -5.87
N TYR A 56 0.92 15.04 -6.89
CA TYR A 56 -0.39 14.41 -6.74
C TYR A 56 -0.27 12.91 -6.42
N ASP A 57 0.65 12.19 -7.06
CA ASP A 57 0.86 10.77 -6.76
C ASP A 57 1.30 10.55 -5.30
N LEU A 58 2.24 11.35 -4.80
CA LEU A 58 2.67 11.34 -3.39
C LEU A 58 1.54 11.72 -2.43
N PHE A 59 0.74 12.72 -2.78
CA PHE A 59 -0.42 13.14 -1.99
C PHE A 59 -1.45 12.00 -1.89
N LEU A 60 -1.82 11.40 -3.03
CA LEU A 60 -2.78 10.30 -3.09
C LEU A 60 -2.29 9.08 -2.33
N GLU A 61 -0.99 8.78 -2.36
CA GLU A 61 -0.41 7.68 -1.62
C GLU A 61 -0.47 7.86 -0.10
N ASN A 62 -0.17 9.07 0.40
CA ASN A 62 -0.27 9.34 1.83
C ASN A 62 -1.74 9.32 2.30
N LEU A 63 -2.63 9.88 1.48
CA LEU A 63 -4.06 9.87 1.76
C LEU A 63 -4.62 8.44 1.80
N SER A 64 -4.27 7.60 0.82
CA SER A 64 -4.76 6.22 0.75
C SER A 64 -4.27 5.38 1.93
N ARG A 65 -3.02 5.55 2.36
CA ARG A 65 -2.47 4.89 3.55
C ARG A 65 -3.22 5.27 4.81
N HIS A 66 -3.46 6.58 5.02
CA HIS A 66 -4.20 7.06 6.19
C HIS A 66 -5.64 6.58 6.21
N LEU A 67 -6.31 6.55 5.06
CA LEU A 67 -7.67 6.03 4.94
C LEU A 67 -7.72 4.53 5.31
N ALA A 68 -6.85 3.71 4.72
CA ALA A 68 -6.82 2.27 5.01
C ALA A 68 -6.48 1.97 6.48
N GLN A 69 -5.55 2.72 7.08
CA GLN A 69 -5.23 2.57 8.51
C GLN A 69 -6.42 2.92 9.43
N SER A 70 -7.26 3.87 9.02
CA SER A 70 -8.44 4.30 9.76
C SER A 70 -9.68 3.43 9.51
N GLY A 71 -9.56 2.36 8.73
CA GLY A 71 -10.68 1.47 8.37
C GLY A 71 -11.42 1.84 7.08
N GLY A 72 -10.93 2.86 6.36
CA GLY A 72 -11.21 3.14 4.96
C GLY A 72 -12.62 2.80 4.48
N ILE A 73 -12.70 1.77 3.64
CA ILE A 73 -13.94 1.29 3.01
C ILE A 73 -14.33 -0.11 3.49
N GLY A 74 -13.60 -0.67 4.45
CA GLY A 74 -13.92 -1.96 5.07
C GLY A 74 -13.30 -3.18 4.37
N ILE A 75 -12.46 -3.00 3.35
CA ILE A 75 -11.92 -4.13 2.58
C ILE A 75 -10.93 -4.94 3.42
N ALA A 76 -10.10 -4.29 4.22
CA ALA A 76 -9.15 -4.99 5.08
C ALA A 76 -9.89 -5.90 6.08
N GLN A 77 -10.95 -5.40 6.70
CA GLN A 77 -11.79 -6.16 7.64
C GLN A 77 -12.52 -7.29 6.94
N PHE A 78 -13.03 -7.06 5.73
CA PHE A 78 -13.66 -8.09 4.91
C PHE A 78 -12.68 -9.23 4.59
N ILE A 79 -11.46 -8.91 4.16
CA ILE A 79 -10.44 -9.92 3.86
C ILE A 79 -10.10 -10.72 5.12
N LEU A 80 -9.87 -10.05 6.25
CA LEU A 80 -9.55 -10.71 7.51
C LEU A 80 -10.69 -11.59 8.03
N GLY A 81 -11.94 -11.17 7.87
CA GLY A 81 -13.10 -11.96 8.28
C GLY A 81 -13.37 -13.20 7.41
N ASN A 82 -12.90 -13.19 6.16
CA ASN A 82 -13.07 -14.30 5.21
C ASN A 82 -11.83 -15.20 5.08
N LEU A 83 -10.70 -14.81 5.67
CA LEU A 83 -9.56 -15.70 5.85
C LEU A 83 -9.98 -16.78 6.85
N ASN A 84 -10.42 -17.93 6.34
CA ASN A 84 -10.67 -19.16 7.11
C ASN A 84 -9.35 -19.66 7.74
N ASP A 85 -8.84 -18.98 8.76
CA ASP A 85 -7.95 -19.60 9.73
C ASP A 85 -8.82 -20.51 10.60
N LYS A 86 -8.94 -21.76 10.18
CA LYS A 86 -9.25 -22.82 11.14
C LYS A 86 -8.10 -22.81 12.17
N PRO A 87 -8.41 -22.83 13.47
CA PRO A 87 -7.40 -22.92 14.52
C PRO A 87 -6.54 -24.19 14.37
#